data_AF-A0A9E5RBI8-F1
#
_entry.id   AF-A0A9E5RBI8-F1
#
_cell.length_a   1.000
_cell.length_b   1.000
_cell.length_c   1.000
_cell.angle_alpha   90.00
_cell.angle_beta   90.00
_cell.angle_gamma   90.00
#
_symmetry.space_group_name_H-M   'P 1'
#
loop_
_entity.id
_entity.type
_entity.pdbx_description
1 polymer ?
#
loop_
_entity_poly.entity_id
_entity_poly.type
_entity_poly.pdbx_seq_one_letter_code
_entity_poly.pdbx_strand_id
1 'polypeptide(L)'
;MPRHYLWAVGNGAEIYQPGEVLANRYICKSPRIFLDAKPGLVPQAPTEIPQSLSAYLRLSPYRLHVPQVYELVQADKARGNLLLLEKAALFVPPLSAASAESIVPHLLPALTEVWQQASALRQLNWLWQIAQLWQPLELEQVATSLL
;
A
#
# COMPACT_ATOMS: atom_id res chain seq x y z
N MET A 1 -7.78 -2.04 19.41
CA MET A 1 -7.65 -2.98 18.28
C MET A 1 -6.74 -2.36 17.23
N PRO A 2 -5.87 -3.13 16.55
CA PRO A 2 -5.00 -2.60 15.50
C PRO A 2 -5.84 -2.11 14.31
N ARG A 3 -5.48 -0.95 13.74
CA ARG A 3 -6.08 -0.41 12.51
C ARG A 3 -5.18 -0.78 11.34
N HIS A 4 -5.70 -1.55 10.38
CA HIS A 4 -4.97 -1.91 9.17
C HIS A 4 -5.41 -0.99 8.03
N TYR A 5 -4.55 -0.03 7.69
CA TYR A 5 -4.70 0.79 6.50
C TYR A 5 -4.03 0.08 5.32
N LEU A 6 -4.76 -0.02 4.22
CA LEU A 6 -4.40 -0.82 3.05
C LEU A 6 -4.38 0.09 1.82
N TRP A 7 -3.38 -0.11 0.98
CA TRP A 7 -3.28 0.55 -0.32
C TRP A 7 -3.89 -0.34 -1.41
N ALA A 8 -4.81 0.21 -2.19
CA ALA A 8 -5.47 -0.49 -3.27
C ALA A 8 -4.79 -0.25 -4.63
N VAL A 9 -4.46 -1.35 -5.30
CA VAL A 9 -3.91 -1.39 -6.65
C VAL A 9 -4.87 -2.14 -7.55
N GLY A 10 -5.16 -1.58 -8.72
CA GLY A 10 -6.13 -2.12 -9.67
C GLY A 10 -6.96 -1.01 -10.28
N ASN A 11 -7.69 -1.34 -11.33
CA ASN A 11 -8.56 -0.39 -12.00
C ASN A 11 -9.71 0.01 -11.07
N GLY A 12 -10.04 1.31 -11.04
CA GLY A 12 -11.17 1.80 -10.25
C GLY A 12 -10.91 1.99 -8.76
N ALA A 13 -9.69 1.71 -8.27
CA ALA A 13 -9.32 1.97 -6.87
C ALA A 13 -9.37 3.47 -6.51
N GLU A 14 -9.06 4.33 -7.48
CA GLU A 14 -9.10 5.79 -7.39
C GLU A 14 -10.51 6.37 -7.38
N ILE A 15 -11.51 5.61 -7.84
CA ILE A 15 -12.89 6.10 -8.00
C ILE A 15 -13.67 6.05 -6.68
N TYR A 16 -13.22 5.23 -5.72
CA TYR A 16 -13.88 5.07 -4.43
C TYR A 16 -13.85 6.37 -3.63
N GLN A 17 -15.03 6.80 -3.17
CA GLN A 17 -15.16 7.96 -2.31
C GLN A 17 -14.98 7.60 -0.83
N PRO A 18 -14.46 8.51 0.00
CA PRO A 18 -14.40 8.30 1.45
C PRO A 18 -15.76 7.91 2.02
N GLY A 19 -15.79 6.84 2.82
CA GLY A 19 -17.01 6.28 3.40
C GLY A 19 -17.61 5.10 2.62
N GLU A 20 -17.27 4.92 1.34
CA GLU A 20 -17.69 3.74 0.58
C GLU A 20 -17.12 2.45 1.19
N VAL A 21 -17.88 1.36 1.08
CA VAL A 21 -17.48 0.05 1.61
C VAL A 21 -17.21 -0.92 0.46
N LEU A 22 -16.01 -1.48 0.44
CA LEU A 22 -15.57 -2.53 -0.47
C LEU A 22 -15.73 -3.90 0.23
N ALA A 23 -16.37 -4.84 -0.46
CA ALA A 23 -16.59 -6.24 -0.02
C ALA A 23 -17.13 -6.39 1.42
N ASN A 24 -18.02 -5.48 1.85
CA ASN A 24 -18.63 -5.48 3.19
C ASN A 24 -17.63 -5.55 4.36
N ARG A 25 -16.39 -5.08 4.13
CA ARG A 25 -15.27 -5.18 5.08
C ARG A 25 -14.38 -3.93 5.08
N TYR A 26 -14.05 -3.41 3.92
CA TYR A 26 -13.03 -2.39 3.74
C TYR A 26 -13.68 -1.02 3.57
N ILE A 27 -13.42 -0.09 4.48
CA ILE A 27 -14.00 1.26 4.42
C ILE A 27 -12.99 2.19 3.73
N CYS A 28 -13.38 2.80 2.62
CA CYS A 28 -12.58 3.81 1.93
C CYS A 28 -12.38 5.03 2.86
N LYS A 29 -11.14 5.45 3.05
CA LYS A 29 -10.77 6.64 3.84
C LYS A 29 -10.31 7.78 2.94
N SER A 30 -9.67 7.44 1.84
CA SER A 30 -9.34 8.34 0.72
C SER A 30 -9.22 7.49 -0.54
N PRO A 31 -9.15 8.08 -1.74
CA PRO A 31 -8.87 7.34 -2.96
C PRO A 31 -7.68 6.38 -2.75
N ARG A 32 -7.87 5.12 -3.10
CA ARG A 32 -6.92 4.00 -2.92
C ARG A 32 -6.55 3.62 -1.48
N ILE A 33 -7.04 4.28 -0.44
CA ILE A 33 -6.72 3.93 0.95
C ILE A 33 -7.95 3.40 1.66
N PHE A 34 -7.87 2.15 2.10
CA PHE A 34 -8.94 1.44 2.78
C PHE A 34 -8.54 1.10 4.21
N LEU A 35 -9.51 1.14 5.12
CA LEU A 35 -9.38 0.65 6.49
C LEU A 35 -10.10 -0.69 6.60
N ASP A 36 -9.42 -1.71 7.10
CA ASP A 36 -10.08 -2.96 7.47
C ASP A 36 -10.95 -2.76 8.73
N ALA A 37 -12.26 -2.91 8.57
CA ALA A 37 -13.22 -2.83 9.69
C ALA A 37 -13.32 -4.14 10.48
N LYS A 38 -12.78 -5.26 9.97
CA LYS A 38 -12.87 -6.60 10.57
C LYS A 38 -11.49 -7.29 10.60
N PRO A 39 -10.46 -6.71 11.22
CA PRO A 39 -9.10 -7.27 11.24
C PRO A 39 -8.98 -8.60 11.99
N GLY A 40 -9.96 -8.97 12.81
CA GLY A 40 -10.03 -10.30 13.44
C GLY A 40 -10.46 -11.42 12.51
N LEU A 41 -10.92 -11.11 11.28
CA LEU A 41 -11.25 -12.11 10.27
C LEU A 41 -10.06 -12.30 9.33
N VAL A 42 -9.72 -13.55 9.05
CA VAL A 42 -8.66 -13.88 8.09
C VAL A 42 -9.10 -13.44 6.69
N PRO A 43 -8.28 -12.68 5.95
CA PRO A 43 -8.51 -12.36 4.54
C PRO A 43 -8.72 -13.61 3.68
N GLN A 44 -9.54 -13.51 2.64
CA GLN A 44 -9.74 -14.64 1.74
C GLN A 44 -8.51 -14.81 0.85
N ALA A 45 -7.98 -16.04 0.81
CA ALA A 45 -6.93 -16.38 -0.14
C ALA A 45 -7.56 -16.53 -1.53
N PRO A 46 -6.92 -15.99 -2.59
CA PRO A 46 -7.39 -16.21 -3.95
C PRO A 46 -7.20 -17.68 -4.35
N THR A 47 -8.16 -18.24 -5.08
CA THR A 47 -8.10 -19.62 -5.59
C THR A 47 -6.93 -19.83 -6.55
N GLU A 48 -6.64 -18.83 -7.37
CA GLU A 48 -5.50 -18.79 -8.28
C GLU A 48 -4.70 -17.52 -8.01
N ILE A 49 -3.37 -17.60 -8.05
CA ILE A 49 -2.49 -16.45 -7.87
C ILE A 49 -2.39 -15.72 -9.21
N PRO A 50 -2.98 -14.53 -9.37
CA PRO A 50 -2.85 -13.76 -10.59
C PRO A 50 -1.42 -13.26 -10.75
N GLN A 51 -0.98 -13.07 -12.00
CA GLN A 51 0.36 -12.57 -12.29
C GLN A 51 0.66 -11.21 -11.64
N SER A 52 -0.37 -10.38 -11.40
CA SER A 52 -0.23 -9.10 -10.71
C SER A 52 0.22 -9.21 -9.25
N LEU A 53 0.07 -10.38 -8.61
CA LEU A 53 0.54 -10.64 -7.24
C LEU A 53 1.96 -11.22 -7.23
N SER A 54 2.39 -11.83 -8.33
CA SER A 54 3.61 -12.62 -8.41
C SER A 54 4.86 -11.84 -7.95
N ALA A 55 4.99 -10.58 -8.38
CA ALA A 55 6.12 -9.74 -7.98
C ALA A 55 6.15 -9.49 -6.46
N TYR A 56 5.00 -9.15 -5.86
CA TYR A 56 4.90 -8.94 -4.40
C TYR A 56 5.22 -10.22 -3.62
N LEU A 57 4.77 -11.37 -4.11
CA LEU A 57 5.02 -12.66 -3.45
C LEU A 57 6.50 -13.05 -3.52
N ARG A 58 7.15 -12.88 -4.68
CA ARG A 58 8.58 -13.14 -4.84
C ARG A 58 9.46 -12.16 -4.08
N LEU A 59 9.02 -10.90 -3.93
CA LEU A 59 9.68 -9.87 -3.12
C LEU A 59 9.37 -9.95 -1.62
N SER A 60 8.65 -10.96 -1.15
CA SER A 60 8.34 -11.14 0.28
C SER A 60 9.57 -11.20 1.24
N PRO A 61 10.78 -11.65 0.82
CA PRO A 61 11.97 -11.51 1.66
C PRO A 61 12.33 -10.04 1.99
N TYR A 62 11.90 -9.09 1.17
CA TYR A 62 12.16 -7.65 1.30
C TYR A 62 11.00 -6.89 1.97
N ARG A 63 10.15 -7.57 2.76
CA ARG A 63 8.93 -7.03 3.40
C ARG A 63 9.09 -5.80 4.31
N LEU A 64 10.32 -5.41 4.64
CA LEU A 64 10.57 -4.16 5.36
C LEU A 64 10.51 -2.94 4.44
N HIS A 65 10.70 -3.15 3.14
CA HIS A 65 10.79 -2.10 2.12
C HIS A 65 9.74 -2.26 1.01
N VAL A 66 9.17 -3.45 0.86
CA VAL A 66 8.17 -3.77 -0.16
C VAL A 66 6.81 -4.03 0.49
N PRO A 67 5.72 -3.41 -0.01
CA PRO A 67 4.36 -3.69 0.46
C PRO A 67 4.02 -5.18 0.31
N GLN A 68 3.15 -5.68 1.18
CA GLN A 68 2.75 -7.09 1.16
C GLN A 68 1.30 -7.25 0.71
N VAL A 69 1.02 -8.35 0.01
CA VAL A 69 -0.36 -8.71 -0.36
C VAL A 69 -1.17 -8.98 0.91
N TYR A 70 -2.27 -8.25 1.07
CA TYR A 70 -3.23 -8.45 2.15
C TYR A 70 -4.44 -9.27 1.69
N GLU A 71 -5.13 -8.82 0.64
CA GLU A 71 -6.27 -9.53 0.05
C GLU A 71 -6.43 -9.15 -1.42
N LEU A 72 -6.90 -10.10 -2.24
CA LEU A 72 -7.39 -9.81 -3.58
C LEU A 72 -8.91 -9.77 -3.53
N VAL A 73 -9.48 -8.58 -3.72
CA VAL A 73 -10.92 -8.36 -3.64
C VAL A 73 -11.48 -8.18 -5.03
N GLN A 74 -12.52 -8.95 -5.37
CA GLN A 74 -13.34 -8.63 -6.54
C GLN A 74 -14.19 -7.41 -6.21
N ALA A 75 -13.88 -6.26 -6.81
CA ALA A 75 -14.81 -5.14 -6.78
C ALA A 75 -16.03 -5.47 -7.65
N ASP A 76 -17.11 -4.68 -7.51
CA ASP A 76 -18.32 -4.86 -8.31
C ASP A 76 -18.01 -5.03 -9.80
N LYS A 77 -18.88 -5.74 -10.52
CA LYS A 77 -18.67 -6.23 -11.90
C LYS A 77 -18.12 -5.20 -12.91
N ALA A 78 -18.27 -3.90 -12.65
CA ALA A 78 -17.75 -2.82 -13.48
C ALA A 78 -16.31 -2.37 -13.17
N ARG A 79 -15.77 -2.67 -11.98
CA ARG A 79 -14.50 -2.13 -11.44
C ARG A 79 -13.34 -3.14 -11.45
N GLY A 80 -13.60 -4.43 -11.63
CA GLY A 80 -12.56 -5.46 -11.73
C GLY A 80 -11.94 -5.87 -10.39
N ASN A 81 -10.77 -6.52 -10.42
CA ASN A 81 -10.10 -6.99 -9.20
C ASN A 81 -9.22 -5.89 -8.59
N LEU A 82 -9.34 -5.68 -7.28
CA LEU A 82 -8.50 -4.79 -6.49
C LEU A 82 -7.59 -5.60 -5.58
N LEU A 83 -6.29 -5.38 -5.70
CA LEU A 83 -5.28 -5.90 -4.80
C LEU A 83 -5.10 -4.92 -3.64
N LEU A 84 -5.38 -5.38 -2.42
CA LEU A 84 -5.12 -4.63 -1.21
C LEU A 84 -3.74 -4.99 -0.67
N LEU A 85 -2.93 -3.97 -0.40
CA LEU A 85 -1.56 -4.08 0.07
C LEU A 85 -1.45 -3.52 1.48
N GLU A 86 -0.83 -4.28 2.38
CA GLU A 86 -0.40 -3.78 3.70
C GLU A 86 1.03 -3.24 3.64
N LYS A 87 1.42 -2.46 4.66
CA LYS A 87 2.76 -1.87 4.80
C LYS A 87 3.19 -1.03 3.58
N ALA A 88 2.21 -0.49 2.87
CA ALA A 88 2.47 0.55 1.88
C ALA A 88 3.03 1.81 2.57
N ALA A 89 3.68 2.67 1.78
CA ALA A 89 4.28 3.93 2.23
C ALA A 89 3.21 4.97 2.59
N LEU A 90 2.37 4.66 3.57
CA LEU A 90 1.26 5.49 4.02
C LEU A 90 1.64 6.21 5.32
N PHE A 91 1.37 7.51 5.36
CA PHE A 91 1.33 8.23 6.62
C PHE A 91 -0.01 7.94 7.30
N VAL A 92 0.05 7.41 8.53
CA VAL A 92 -1.13 7.16 9.37
C VAL A 92 -1.03 8.03 10.62
N PRO A 93 -2.01 8.90 10.89
CA PRO A 93 -1.97 9.77 12.05
C PRO A 93 -2.09 8.98 13.37
N PRO A 94 -1.39 9.42 14.43
CA PRO A 94 -1.41 8.75 15.72
C PRO A 94 -2.78 8.87 16.41
N LEU A 95 -3.15 7.82 17.16
CA LEU A 95 -4.44 7.71 17.86
C LEU A 95 -4.67 8.82 18.92
N SER A 96 -3.61 9.40 19.48
CA SER A 96 -3.69 10.44 20.52
C SER A 96 -4.04 11.82 19.99
N ALA A 97 -4.06 12.03 18.67
CA ALA A 97 -4.54 13.25 18.05
C ALA A 97 -6.08 13.23 17.99
N ALA A 98 -6.73 13.21 19.15
CA ALA A 98 -8.18 13.14 19.29
C ALA A 98 -8.93 14.40 18.79
N SER A 99 -8.21 15.41 18.29
CA SER A 99 -8.74 16.59 17.58
C SER A 99 -8.56 16.52 16.06
N ALA A 100 -7.99 15.44 15.52
CA ALA A 100 -7.67 15.28 14.10
C ALA A 100 -8.79 14.61 13.29
N GLU A 101 -10.01 15.15 13.34
CA GLU A 101 -11.00 14.88 12.28
C GLU A 101 -10.49 15.32 10.89
N SER A 102 -9.35 16.03 10.82
CA SER A 102 -8.81 16.61 9.60
C SER A 102 -7.58 15.91 9.01
N ILE A 103 -6.97 14.92 9.67
CA ILE A 103 -5.80 14.23 9.10
C ILE A 103 -6.23 12.87 8.57
N VAL A 104 -6.43 12.82 7.25
CA VAL A 104 -6.74 11.59 6.52
C VAL A 104 -5.42 10.87 6.21
N PRO A 105 -5.36 9.52 6.33
CA PRO A 105 -4.20 8.78 5.86
C PRO A 105 -3.93 9.12 4.39
N HIS A 106 -2.65 9.25 4.04
CA HIS A 106 -2.24 9.61 2.69
C HIS A 106 -0.93 8.90 2.34
N LEU A 107 -0.66 8.79 1.05
CA LEU A 107 0.62 8.29 0.55
C LEU A 107 1.73 9.27 0.90
N LEU A 108 2.88 8.77 1.37
CA LEU A 108 4.08 9.56 1.57
C LEU A 108 4.55 10.15 0.24
N PRO A 109 5.21 11.33 0.27
CA PRO A 109 5.72 11.96 -0.95
C PRO A 109 6.74 11.07 -1.65
N ALA A 110 6.86 11.26 -2.96
CA ALA A 110 7.87 10.57 -3.75
C ALA A 110 9.28 11.00 -3.31
N LEU A 111 10.26 10.12 -3.49
CA LEU A 111 11.64 10.40 -3.10
C LEU A 111 12.17 11.68 -3.77
N THR A 112 11.80 11.87 -5.04
CA THR A 112 12.19 13.03 -5.86
C THR A 112 11.70 14.37 -5.29
N GLU A 113 10.55 14.38 -4.61
CA GLU A 113 9.95 15.58 -4.03
C GLU A 113 10.68 16.04 -2.76
N VAL A 114 11.20 15.08 -1.98
CA VAL A 114 11.84 15.34 -0.68
C VAL A 114 13.36 15.30 -0.71
N TRP A 115 13.95 14.87 -1.83
CA TRP A 115 15.40 14.67 -1.96
C TRP A 115 16.22 15.91 -1.58
N GLN A 116 15.90 17.07 -2.15
CA GLN A 116 16.64 18.32 -1.94
C GLN A 116 16.53 18.86 -0.51
N GLN A 117 15.46 18.51 0.20
CA GLN A 117 15.19 18.98 1.56
C GLN A 117 15.80 18.06 2.62
N ALA A 118 16.22 16.85 2.23
CA ALA A 118 16.79 15.88 3.15
C ALA A 118 18.26 16.17 3.48
N SER A 119 18.65 15.89 4.73
CA SER A 119 20.06 15.89 5.12
C SER A 119 20.90 14.90 4.30
N ALA A 120 22.21 15.16 4.17
CA ALA A 120 23.14 14.28 3.45
C ALA A 120 23.12 12.83 3.99
N LEU A 121 23.02 12.65 5.31
CA LEU A 121 22.94 11.32 5.92
C LEU A 121 21.67 10.57 5.50
N ARG A 122 20.54 11.29 5.38
CA ARG A 122 19.27 10.72 4.93
C ARG A 122 19.31 10.34 3.45
N GLN A 123 19.87 11.20 2.60
CA GLN A 123 20.10 10.92 1.18
C GLN A 123 20.97 9.68 0.99
N LEU A 124 22.09 9.57 1.74
CA LEU A 124 22.95 8.39 1.71
C LEU A 124 22.19 7.12 2.14
N ASN A 125 21.35 7.22 3.18
CA ASN A 125 20.53 6.10 3.62
C ASN A 125 19.55 5.63 2.52
N TRP A 126 18.90 6.55 1.81
CA TRP A 126 18.02 6.21 0.68
C TRP A 126 18.78 5.59 -0.48
N LEU A 127 19.95 6.11 -0.85
CA LEU A 127 20.79 5.50 -1.88
C LEU A 127 21.20 4.08 -1.52
N TRP A 128 21.53 3.85 -0.25
CA TRP A 128 21.84 2.51 0.22
C TRP A 128 20.64 1.58 0.12
N GLN A 129 19.43 2.03 0.48
CA GLN A 129 18.20 1.24 0.31
C GLN A 129 17.92 0.93 -1.16
N ILE A 130 18.04 1.92 -2.06
CA ILE A 130 17.88 1.73 -3.51
C ILE A 130 18.87 0.69 -4.02
N ALA A 131 20.15 0.78 -3.64
CA ALA A 131 21.17 -0.16 -4.08
C ALA A 131 20.88 -1.61 -3.64
N GLN A 132 20.38 -1.82 -2.41
CA GLN A 132 20.01 -3.15 -1.90
C GLN A 132 18.78 -3.74 -2.60
N LEU A 133 17.89 -2.88 -3.07
CA LEU A 133 16.60 -3.25 -3.67
C LEU A 133 16.66 -3.32 -5.20
N TRP A 134 17.67 -2.72 -5.84
CA TRP A 134 17.76 -2.63 -7.30
C TRP A 134 17.67 -3.99 -8.00
N GLN A 135 18.60 -4.90 -7.70
CA GLN A 135 18.65 -6.22 -8.33
C GLN A 135 17.35 -7.03 -8.14
N PRO A 136 16.80 -7.20 -6.92
CA PRO A 136 15.58 -8.00 -6.75
C PRO A 136 14.36 -7.38 -7.46
N LEU A 137 14.21 -6.04 -7.48
CA LEU A 137 13.10 -5.41 -8.20
C LEU A 137 13.28 -5.46 -9.71
N GLU A 138 14.51 -5.39 -10.22
CA GLU A 138 14.79 -5.52 -11.66
C GLU A 138 14.47 -6.93 -12.18
N LEU A 139 14.82 -7.98 -11.42
CA LEU A 139 14.47 -9.36 -11.75
C LEU A 139 12.95 -9.57 -11.86
N GLU A 140 12.19 -8.79 -11.09
CA GLU A 140 10.74 -8.78 -11.09
C GLU A 140 10.13 -7.75 -12.05
N GLN A 141 10.96 -7.03 -12.82
CA GLN A 141 10.56 -5.99 -13.78
C GLN A 141 9.78 -4.81 -13.16
N VAL A 142 10.05 -4.50 -11.89
CA VAL A 142 9.39 -3.44 -11.12
C VAL A 142 10.36 -2.41 -10.55
N ALA A 143 11.59 -2.32 -11.08
CA ALA A 143 12.61 -1.37 -10.61
C ALA A 143 12.18 0.11 -10.71
N THR A 144 11.22 0.43 -11.60
CA THR A 144 10.62 1.76 -11.70
C THR A 144 9.92 2.22 -10.42
N SER A 145 9.55 1.30 -9.52
CA SER A 145 8.94 1.65 -8.23
C SER A 145 9.91 2.19 -7.18
N LEU A 146 11.21 2.26 -7.48
CA LEU A 146 12.23 2.83 -6.59
C LEU A 146 12.23 4.37 -6.55
N LEU A 147 11.54 5.05 -7.47
CA LEU A 147 11.60 6.50 -7.68
C LEU A 147 10.22 7.18 -7.66
#